data_AF-A0A109LV85-F1
#
_entry.id   AF-A0A109LV85-F1
#
_cell.length_a   1.000
_cell.length_b   1.000
_cell.length_c   1.000
_cell.angle_alpha   90.00
_cell.angle_beta   90.00
_cell.angle_gamma   90.00
#
_symmetry.space_group_name_H-M   'P 1'
#
loop_
_entity.id
_entity.type
_entity.pdbx_description
1 polymer ?
#
loop_
_entity_poly.entity_id
_entity_poly.type
_entity_poly.pdbx_seq_one_letter_code
_entity_poly.pdbx_strand_id
1 'polypeptide(L)'
;MSKHFTRELVVQQAAIVESPKVAHDADRSFELPKGLYFATVGLYLGFLAVMAAGLSTPGLIIPMAIFALFIVAGFGLPLIWTRLAPGHRARNMSWDKLVSRGISTHTGRVTARDAAAQVLILPVLIFGWGVASVTIAALV
;
A
#
# COMPACT_ATOMS: atom_id res chain seq x y z
N MET A 1 -38.02 -11.21 -42.06
CA MET A 1 -39.07 -11.36 -41.04
C MET A 1 -38.58 -11.77 -39.64
N SER A 2 -37.37 -12.30 -39.42
CA SER A 2 -36.97 -12.82 -38.09
C SER A 2 -36.81 -11.76 -36.98
N LYS A 3 -36.39 -10.53 -37.32
CA LYS A 3 -36.16 -9.46 -36.32
C LYS A 3 -37.44 -8.95 -35.63
N HIS A 4 -38.59 -9.06 -36.28
CA HIS A 4 -39.87 -8.59 -35.72
C HIS A 4 -40.40 -9.56 -34.65
N PHE A 5 -40.29 -10.87 -34.90
CA PHE A 5 -40.60 -11.91 -33.91
C PHE A 5 -39.77 -11.75 -32.64
N THR A 6 -38.48 -11.41 -32.75
CA THR A 6 -37.61 -11.19 -31.59
C THR A 6 -38.04 -9.99 -30.76
N ARG A 7 -38.51 -8.91 -31.39
CA ARG A 7 -38.96 -7.71 -30.65
C ARG A 7 -40.28 -7.96 -29.93
N GLU A 8 -41.23 -8.63 -30.57
CA GLU A 8 -42.53 -8.97 -29.97
C GLU A 8 -42.38 -9.96 -28.80
N LEU A 9 -41.50 -10.95 -28.95
CA LEU A 9 -41.14 -11.89 -27.86
C LEU A 9 -40.50 -11.17 -26.68
N VAL A 10 -39.57 -10.24 -26.94
CA VAL A 10 -38.95 -9.44 -25.87
C VAL A 10 -40.00 -8.57 -25.18
N VAL A 11 -40.95 -7.96 -25.89
CA VAL A 11 -42.02 -7.18 -25.26
C VAL A 11 -42.95 -8.07 -24.41
N GLN A 12 -43.25 -9.30 -24.83
CA GLN A 12 -44.10 -10.22 -24.06
C GLN A 12 -43.39 -10.81 -22.83
N GLN A 13 -42.07 -11.02 -22.90
CA GLN A 13 -41.33 -11.77 -21.88
C GLN A 13 -40.42 -10.89 -21.01
N ALA A 14 -40.14 -9.64 -21.39
CA ALA A 14 -39.32 -8.75 -20.59
C ALA A 14 -40.10 -8.26 -19.36
N ALA A 15 -39.73 -8.78 -18.19
CA ALA A 15 -40.07 -8.15 -16.93
C ALA A 15 -39.16 -6.93 -16.72
N ILE A 16 -39.74 -5.74 -16.56
CA ILE A 16 -39.00 -4.56 -16.10
C ILE A 16 -38.71 -4.78 -14.62
N VAL A 17 -37.50 -5.25 -14.33
CA VAL A 17 -37.00 -5.41 -12.96
C VAL A 17 -36.19 -4.19 -12.56
N GLU A 18 -36.11 -3.93 -11.25
CA GLU A 18 -35.21 -2.91 -10.73
C GLU A 18 -33.77 -3.23 -11.19
N SER A 19 -33.04 -2.20 -11.63
CA SER A 19 -31.66 -2.38 -12.08
C SER A 19 -30.84 -3.00 -10.94
N PRO A 20 -30.02 -4.04 -11.21
CA PRO A 20 -29.17 -4.62 -10.19
C PRO A 20 -28.33 -3.51 -9.51
N LYS A 21 -28.41 -3.43 -8.17
CA LYS A 21 -27.55 -2.52 -7.42
C LYS A 21 -26.11 -2.93 -7.66
N VAL A 22 -25.36 -2.08 -8.34
CA VAL A 22 -23.92 -2.31 -8.57
C VAL A 22 -23.22 -2.21 -7.22
N ALA A 23 -22.77 -3.35 -6.71
CA ALA A 23 -21.88 -3.35 -5.56
C ALA A 23 -20.53 -2.78 -6.01
N HIS A 24 -20.19 -1.58 -5.52
CA HIS A 24 -18.85 -1.03 -5.71
C HIS A 24 -17.87 -1.85 -4.85
N ASP A 25 -17.07 -2.70 -5.50
CA ASP A 25 -15.94 -3.37 -4.85
C ASP A 25 -14.83 -2.32 -4.67
N ALA A 26 -14.79 -1.70 -3.50
CA ALA A 26 -13.73 -0.76 -3.16
C ALA A 26 -12.47 -1.57 -2.85
N ASP A 27 -11.46 -1.49 -3.72
CA ASP A 27 -10.14 -2.02 -3.41
C ASP A 27 -9.51 -1.20 -2.28
N ARG A 28 -9.31 -1.85 -1.13
CA ARG A 28 -8.71 -1.27 0.07
C ARG A 28 -7.28 -1.71 0.28
N SER A 29 -6.73 -2.54 -0.61
CA SER A 29 -5.40 -3.14 -0.51
C SER A 29 -4.26 -2.23 -1.01
N PHE A 30 -4.61 -1.12 -1.66
CA PHE A 30 -3.68 -0.17 -2.28
C PHE A 30 -2.74 -0.80 -3.33
N GLU A 31 -3.00 -2.04 -3.74
CA GLU A 31 -2.18 -2.85 -4.68
C GLU A 31 -0.67 -2.88 -4.35
N LEU A 32 -0.28 -2.63 -3.09
CA LEU A 32 1.12 -2.66 -2.67
C LEU A 32 1.53 -4.08 -2.25
N PRO A 33 2.60 -4.65 -2.83
CA PRO A 33 3.11 -5.94 -2.38
C PRO A 33 3.53 -5.90 -0.92
N LYS A 34 3.13 -6.94 -0.19
CA LYS A 34 3.40 -7.07 1.26
C LYS A 34 4.88 -6.89 1.60
N GLY A 35 5.78 -7.40 0.76
CA GLY A 35 7.22 -7.26 0.95
C GLY A 35 7.67 -5.79 0.97
N LEU A 36 7.22 -4.98 0.00
CA LEU A 36 7.55 -3.55 -0.03
C LEU A 36 6.97 -2.81 1.16
N TYR A 37 5.72 -3.11 1.50
CA TYR A 37 5.07 -2.52 2.67
C TYR A 37 5.85 -2.79 3.96
N PHE A 38 6.21 -4.05 4.24
CA PHE A 38 6.97 -4.38 5.46
C PHE A 38 8.39 -3.85 5.43
N ALA A 39 9.04 -3.79 4.26
CA ALA A 39 10.35 -3.17 4.12
C ALA A 39 10.31 -1.67 4.47
N THR A 40 9.31 -0.93 3.97
CA THR A 40 9.12 0.49 4.31
C THR A 40 8.95 0.69 5.82
N VAL A 41 8.05 -0.06 6.45
CA VAL A 41 7.82 0.04 7.91
C VAL A 41 9.08 -0.33 8.68
N GLY A 42 9.75 -1.42 8.29
CA GLY A 42 10.97 -1.91 8.92
C GLY A 42 12.12 -0.90 8.85
N LEU A 43 12.29 -0.21 7.73
CA LEU A 43 13.32 0.82 7.58
C LEU A 43 13.05 2.06 8.46
N TYR A 44 11.80 2.50 8.57
CA TYR A 44 11.46 3.62 9.46
C TYR A 44 11.62 3.26 10.94
N LEU A 45 11.17 2.08 11.36
CA LEU A 45 11.38 1.61 12.73
C LEU A 45 12.86 1.33 13.00
N GLY A 46 13.59 0.78 12.02
CA GLY A 46 15.03 0.59 12.09
C GLY A 46 15.78 1.90 12.27
N PHE A 47 15.36 2.96 11.58
CA PHE A 47 15.92 4.30 11.76
C PHE A 47 15.75 4.78 13.21
N LEU A 48 14.53 4.69 13.76
CA LEU A 48 14.29 5.05 15.16
C LEU A 48 15.13 4.21 16.13
N ALA A 49 15.28 2.91 15.87
CA ALA A 49 16.11 2.03 16.69
C ALA A 49 17.59 2.44 16.66
N VAL A 50 18.14 2.77 15.48
CA VAL A 50 19.52 3.26 15.32
C VAL A 50 19.72 4.57 16.08
N MET A 51 18.81 5.53 15.91
CA MET A 51 18.90 6.82 16.61
C MET A 51 18.78 6.66 18.13
N ALA A 52 17.85 5.82 18.59
CA ALA A 52 17.67 5.53 20.01
C ALA A 52 18.89 4.84 20.63
N ALA A 53 19.57 3.95 19.89
CA ALA A 53 20.75 3.26 20.38
C ALA A 53 22.01 4.15 20.37
N GLY A 54 22.17 4.99 19.34
CA GLY A 54 23.39 5.76 19.13
C GLY A 54 23.40 7.17 19.74
N LEU A 55 22.23 7.79 19.90
CA LEU A 55 22.09 9.20 20.29
C LEU A 55 21.07 9.38 21.43
N SER A 56 20.96 8.40 22.32
CA SER A 56 20.00 8.43 23.42
C SER A 56 20.23 9.61 24.35
N THR A 57 19.28 10.55 24.39
CA THR A 57 19.21 11.59 25.42
C THR A 57 17.80 11.64 25.99
N PRO A 58 17.61 12.00 27.27
CA PRO A 58 16.27 12.06 27.88
C PRO A 58 15.29 12.95 27.11
N GLY A 59 15.78 14.04 26.50
CA GLY A 59 14.97 14.95 25.69
C GLY A 59 14.38 14.34 24.42
N LEU A 60 14.95 13.23 23.92
CA LEU A 60 14.47 12.56 22.71
C LEU A 60 13.41 11.48 22.97
N ILE A 61 13.18 11.10 24.22
CA ILE A 61 12.22 10.02 24.56
C ILE A 61 10.82 10.34 24.02
N ILE A 62 10.33 11.56 24.26
CA ILE A 62 8.98 11.98 23.81
C ILE A 62 8.90 12.01 22.27
N PRO A 63 9.82 12.68 21.54
CA PRO A 63 9.85 12.60 20.07
C PRO A 63 9.91 11.18 19.52
N MET A 64 10.74 10.29 20.09
CA MET A 64 10.86 8.91 19.62
C MET A 64 9.56 8.12 19.81
N ALA A 65 8.91 8.26 20.96
CA ALA A 65 7.62 7.64 21.21
C ALA A 65 6.54 8.13 20.24
N ILE A 66 6.50 9.44 19.98
CA ILE A 66 5.58 10.05 19.02
C ILE A 66 5.81 9.49 17.62
N PHE A 67 7.05 9.48 17.12
CA PHE A 67 7.34 8.94 15.79
C PHE A 67 7.03 7.45 15.68
N ALA A 68 7.37 6.66 16.69
CA ALA A 68 7.03 5.23 16.72
C ALA A 68 5.52 5.02 16.64
N LEU A 69 4.74 5.78 17.43
CA LEU A 69 3.29 5.73 17.39
C LEU A 69 2.73 6.11 16.02
N PHE A 70 3.22 7.20 15.42
CA PHE A 70 2.76 7.64 14.09
C PHE A 70 3.10 6.64 12.99
N ILE A 71 4.27 6.00 13.03
CA ILE A 71 4.62 4.94 12.08
C ILE A 71 3.69 3.74 12.27
N VAL A 72 3.54 3.25 13.50
CA VAL A 72 2.70 2.08 13.77
C VAL A 72 1.24 2.35 13.44
N ALA A 73 0.69 3.51 13.81
CA ALA A 73 -0.68 3.87 13.51
C ALA A 73 -0.88 4.16 12.02
N GLY A 74 0.01 4.95 11.41
CA GLY A 74 -0.06 5.36 10.01
C GLY A 74 0.02 4.19 9.05
N PHE A 75 0.79 3.16 9.37
CA PHE A 75 0.84 1.93 8.59
C PHE A 75 -0.17 0.89 9.06
N GLY A 76 -0.31 0.67 10.36
CA GLY A 76 -1.20 -0.34 10.93
C GLY A 76 -2.68 -0.11 10.62
N LEU A 77 -3.12 1.15 10.59
CA LEU A 77 -4.51 1.48 10.27
C LEU A 77 -4.91 1.03 8.84
N PRO A 78 -4.13 1.31 7.78
CA PRO A 78 -4.32 0.69 6.46
C PRO A 78 -4.45 -0.83 6.49
N LEU A 79 -3.68 -1.52 7.34
CA LEU A 79 -3.76 -2.99 7.44
C LEU A 79 -5.11 -3.45 8.02
N ILE A 80 -5.65 -2.72 9.00
CA ILE A 80 -7.00 -2.98 9.55
C ILE A 80 -8.07 -2.62 8.50
N TRP A 81 -7.85 -1.54 7.75
CA TRP A 81 -8.76 -1.07 6.70
C TRP A 81 -9.02 -2.13 5.61
N THR A 82 -8.00 -2.91 5.23
CA THR A 82 -8.15 -4.06 4.30
C THR A 82 -9.03 -5.20 4.82
N ARG A 83 -9.41 -5.18 6.10
CA ARG A 83 -10.20 -6.24 6.74
C ARG A 83 -11.61 -5.78 7.12
N LEU A 84 -11.96 -4.52 6.88
CA LEU A 84 -13.27 -3.98 7.21
C LEU A 84 -14.37 -4.61 6.35
N ALA A 85 -15.57 -4.74 6.93
CA ALA A 85 -16.77 -5.17 6.21
C ALA A 85 -17.38 -4.00 5.41
N PRO A 86 -18.13 -4.28 4.32
CA PRO A 86 -18.22 -5.57 3.63
C PRO A 86 -16.85 -5.93 3.04
N GLY A 87 -16.52 -7.23 3.03
CA GLY A 87 -15.26 -7.71 2.48
C GLY A 87 -15.15 -7.39 0.99
N HIS A 88 -13.95 -7.06 0.54
CA HIS A 88 -13.64 -6.82 -0.88
C HIS A 88 -12.99 -8.05 -1.51
N ARG A 89 -13.17 -8.27 -2.81
CA ARG A 89 -12.48 -9.37 -3.53
C ARG A 89 -11.04 -9.02 -3.87
N ALA A 90 -10.70 -7.73 -3.84
CA ALA A 90 -9.34 -7.27 -4.10
C ALA A 90 -8.35 -7.92 -3.12
N ARG A 91 -7.29 -8.51 -3.66
CA ARG A 91 -6.23 -9.19 -2.92
C ARG A 91 -4.96 -8.40 -3.15
N ASN A 92 -4.15 -8.18 -2.11
CA ASN A 92 -2.88 -7.49 -2.25
C ASN A 92 -2.09 -8.05 -3.44
N MET A 93 -1.51 -7.16 -4.23
CA MET A 93 -0.62 -7.50 -5.33
C MET A 93 0.47 -8.47 -4.84
N SER A 94 0.62 -9.63 -5.49
CA SER A 94 1.75 -10.52 -5.20
C SER A 94 3.01 -9.98 -5.86
N TRP A 95 4.16 -10.34 -5.30
CA TRP A 95 5.44 -9.98 -5.91
C TRP A 95 5.57 -10.50 -7.34
N ASP A 96 5.21 -11.76 -7.58
CA ASP A 96 5.27 -12.38 -8.91
C ASP A 96 4.36 -11.67 -9.93
N LYS A 97 3.20 -11.18 -9.47
CA LYS A 97 2.28 -10.39 -10.30
C LYS A 97 2.86 -9.01 -10.59
N LEU A 98 3.50 -8.36 -9.63
CA LEU A 98 4.19 -7.08 -9.86
C LEU A 98 5.35 -7.25 -10.85
N VAL A 99 6.15 -8.31 -10.71
CA VAL A 99 7.28 -8.60 -11.62
C VAL A 99 6.78 -8.89 -13.03
N SER A 100 5.75 -9.71 -13.19
CA SER A 100 5.23 -10.08 -14.51
C SER A 100 4.36 -9.00 -15.17
N ARG A 101 3.63 -8.20 -14.39
CA ARG A 101 2.63 -7.21 -14.88
C ARG A 101 3.01 -5.74 -14.68
N GLY A 102 4.04 -5.42 -13.90
CA GLY A 102 4.40 -4.05 -13.59
C GLY A 102 3.24 -3.23 -13.02
N ILE A 103 3.37 -1.89 -13.07
CA ILE A 103 2.31 -0.95 -12.72
C ILE A 103 1.98 -0.12 -13.97
N SER A 104 0.71 -0.14 -14.38
CA SER A 104 0.22 0.76 -15.42
C SER A 104 0.02 2.15 -14.86
N THR A 105 0.70 3.15 -15.42
CA THR A 105 0.52 4.58 -15.11
C THR A 105 -0.03 5.30 -16.33
N HIS A 106 -0.41 6.57 -16.16
CA HIS A 106 -0.87 7.40 -17.28
C HIS A 106 0.20 7.58 -18.38
N THR A 107 1.49 7.53 -18.03
CA THR A 107 2.60 7.76 -18.96
C THR A 107 3.21 6.47 -19.53
N GLY A 108 2.69 5.31 -19.14
CA GLY A 108 3.18 4.02 -19.61
C GLY A 108 3.29 3.01 -18.47
N ARG A 109 3.98 1.91 -18.73
CA ARG A 109 4.13 0.84 -17.74
C ARG A 109 5.45 0.95 -17.01
N VAL A 110 5.40 0.95 -15.68
CA VAL A 110 6.56 0.97 -14.78
C VAL A 110 6.93 -0.46 -14.39
N THR A 111 8.23 -0.76 -14.38
CA THR A 111 8.73 -2.08 -13.98
C THR A 111 8.63 -2.27 -12.45
N ALA A 112 8.65 -3.52 -11.99
CA ALA A 112 8.66 -3.82 -10.55
C ALA A 112 9.83 -3.16 -9.82
N ARG A 113 11.01 -3.11 -10.47
CA ARG A 113 12.21 -2.50 -9.90
C ARG A 113 12.04 -1.00 -9.70
N ASP A 114 11.55 -0.30 -10.73
CA ASP A 114 11.44 1.16 -10.67
C ASP A 114 10.32 1.57 -9.68
N ALA A 115 9.23 0.80 -9.64
CA ALA A 115 8.19 0.96 -8.62
C ALA A 115 8.74 0.73 -7.20
N ALA A 116 9.52 -0.35 -6.99
CA ALA A 116 10.15 -0.62 -5.70
C ALA A 116 11.13 0.49 -5.30
N ALA A 117 11.93 1.00 -6.25
CA ALA A 117 12.83 2.12 -6.01
C ALA A 117 12.06 3.36 -5.57
N GLN A 118 10.93 3.69 -6.21
CA GLN A 118 10.10 4.83 -5.82
C GLN A 118 9.55 4.69 -4.40
N VAL A 119 9.13 3.49 -3.99
CA VAL A 119 8.58 3.23 -2.65
C VAL A 119 9.69 3.26 -1.58
N LEU A 120 10.87 2.72 -1.90
CA LEU A 120 11.93 2.47 -0.93
C LEU A 120 13.00 3.57 -0.86
N ILE A 121 13.10 4.47 -1.84
CA ILE A 121 14.16 5.48 -1.88
C ILE A 121 14.20 6.32 -0.61
N LEU A 122 13.06 6.87 -0.18
CA LEU A 122 13.00 7.71 1.01
C LEU A 122 13.30 6.92 2.30
N PRO A 123 12.66 5.77 2.59
CA PRO A 123 12.99 4.95 3.76
C PRO A 123 14.45 4.52 3.83
N VAL A 124 15.04 4.11 2.69
CA VAL A 124 16.44 3.68 2.63
C VAL A 124 17.38 4.87 2.90
N LEU A 125 17.11 6.03 2.31
CA LEU A 125 17.92 7.22 2.54
C LEU A 125 17.85 7.69 4.00
N ILE A 126 16.66 7.68 4.62
CA ILE A 126 16.49 8.05 6.02
C ILE A 126 17.23 7.07 6.94
N PHE A 127 17.08 5.76 6.70
CA PHE A 127 17.78 4.74 7.48
C PHE A 127 19.31 4.86 7.33
N GLY A 128 19.80 4.97 6.09
CA GLY A 128 21.22 5.13 5.81
C GLY A 128 21.80 6.41 6.41
N TRP A 129 21.05 7.51 6.38
CA TRP A 129 21.42 8.74 7.06
C TRP A 129 21.56 8.55 8.57
N GLY A 130 20.59 7.90 9.23
CA GLY A 130 20.68 7.62 10.67
C GLY A 130 21.90 6.77 11.03
N VAL A 131 22.19 5.73 10.23
CA VAL A 131 23.40 4.90 10.41
C VAL A 131 24.66 5.74 10.26
N ALA A 132 24.75 6.59 9.22
CA ALA A 132 25.90 7.46 9.01
C ALA A 132 26.09 8.45 10.17
N SER A 133 25.01 9.11 10.62
CA SER A 133 25.05 10.06 11.74
C SER A 133 25.53 9.41 13.03
N VAL A 134 25.00 8.24 13.40
CA VAL A 134 25.44 7.50 14.59
C VAL A 134 26.88 7.05 14.45
N THR A 135 27.28 6.56 13.28
CA THR A 135 28.66 6.11 13.03
C THR A 135 29.64 7.28 13.19
N ILE A 136 29.34 8.44 12.61
CA ILE A 136 30.17 9.65 12.75
C ILE A 136 30.26 10.05 14.22
N ALA A 137 29.13 10.12 14.94
CA ALA A 137 29.09 10.47 16.35
C ALA A 137 29.83 9.46 17.26
N ALA A 138 29.96 8.20 16.83
CA ALA A 138 30.71 7.19 17.57
C ALA A 138 32.23 7.25 17.32
N LEU A 139 32.66 7.89 16.22
CA LEU A 139 34.06 7.95 15.80
C LEU A 139 34.72 9.32 16.06
N VAL A 140 33.94 10.35 16.40
CA VAL A 140 34.39 11.72 16.70
C VAL A 140 34.13 12.03 18.16
#